data_AF-A0A1V5UD90-F1
#
_entry.id   AF-A0A1V5UD90-F1
#
_cell.length_a   1.000
_cell.length_b   1.000
_cell.length_c   1.000
_cell.angle_alpha   90.00
_cell.angle_beta   90.00
_cell.angle_gamma   90.00
#
_symmetry.space_group_name_H-M   'P 1'
#
loop_
_entity.id
_entity.type
_entity.pdbx_description
1 polymer ?
#
loop_
_entity_poly.entity_id
_entity_poly.type
_entity_poly.pdbx_seq_one_letter_code
_entity_poly.pdbx_strand_id
1 'polypeptide(L)'
;MKGKKTGGRQKGSINESTKQLKTVKEIVLSTFMKREENKETSLEAFANEYPKEFYAIAAKLIPSEVNANVEVIAPILPPFMKTNESQS
;
A
#
# COMPACT_ATOMS: atom_id res chain seq x y z
N MET A 1 -43.78 -15.95 -26.78
CA MET A 1 -43.42 -14.69 -26.10
C MET A 1 -41.94 -14.73 -25.73
N LYS A 2 -41.11 -13.82 -26.26
CA LYS A 2 -39.68 -13.72 -25.91
C LYS A 2 -39.57 -13.02 -24.55
N GLY A 3 -39.00 -13.70 -23.54
CA GLY A 3 -38.77 -13.13 -22.22
C GLY A 3 -37.82 -11.93 -22.30
N LYS A 4 -38.26 -10.76 -21.79
CA LYS A 4 -37.38 -9.59 -21.61
C LYS A 4 -36.32 -9.96 -20.56
N LYS A 5 -35.05 -10.06 -20.99
CA LYS A 5 -33.92 -10.18 -20.06
C LYS A 5 -33.79 -8.85 -19.32
N THR A 6 -34.35 -8.76 -18.13
CA THR A 6 -34.06 -7.66 -17.19
C THR A 6 -32.57 -7.72 -16.87
N GLY A 7 -31.89 -6.58 -17.05
CA GLY A 7 -30.44 -6.47 -16.95
C GLY A 7 -29.91 -7.15 -15.69
N GLY A 8 -28.94 -8.04 -15.88
CA GLY A 8 -28.21 -8.63 -14.76
C GLY A 8 -27.54 -7.57 -13.90
N ARG A 9 -27.14 -7.95 -12.69
CA ARG A 9 -26.40 -7.07 -11.75
C ARG A 9 -25.27 -6.33 -12.48
N GLN A 10 -25.19 -5.01 -12.27
CA GLN A 10 -24.09 -4.19 -12.78
C GLN A 10 -22.76 -4.74 -12.24
N LYS A 11 -21.78 -4.93 -13.13
CA LYS A 11 -20.44 -5.39 -12.77
C LYS A 11 -19.83 -4.40 -11.76
N GLY A 12 -19.54 -4.87 -10.54
CA GLY A 12 -19.08 -4.02 -9.42
C GLY A 12 -20.15 -3.70 -8.36
N SER A 13 -21.39 -4.20 -8.50
CA SER A 13 -22.39 -4.06 -7.44
C SER A 13 -21.91 -4.80 -6.18
N ILE A 14 -21.72 -4.06 -5.10
CA ILE A 14 -21.32 -4.61 -3.80
C ILE A 14 -22.48 -5.48 -3.28
N ASN A 15 -22.23 -6.78 -3.10
CA ASN A 15 -23.21 -7.69 -2.49
C ASN A 15 -23.25 -7.46 -0.97
N GLU A 16 -24.38 -7.72 -0.32
CA GLU A 16 -24.47 -7.68 1.16
C GLU A 16 -23.44 -8.59 1.81
N SER A 17 -23.13 -9.73 1.19
CA SER A 17 -22.04 -10.61 1.61
C SER A 17 -20.68 -9.91 1.56
N THR A 18 -20.40 -9.02 0.62
CA THR A 18 -19.16 -8.23 0.56
C THR A 18 -19.14 -7.09 1.59
N LYS A 19 -20.31 -6.60 2.02
CA LYS A 19 -20.44 -5.63 3.12
C LYS A 19 -20.27 -6.27 4.51
N GLN A 20 -20.69 -7.53 4.67
CA GLN A 20 -20.72 -8.22 5.96
C GLN A 20 -19.55 -9.18 6.17
N LEU A 21 -19.00 -9.78 5.10
CA LEU A 21 -17.83 -10.63 5.19
C LEU A 21 -16.61 -9.74 5.26
N LYS A 22 -16.01 -9.68 6.45
CA LYS A 22 -14.64 -9.20 6.58
C LYS A 22 -13.79 -9.97 5.59
N THR A 23 -13.05 -9.24 4.76
CA THR A 23 -12.06 -9.89 3.89
C THR A 23 -11.09 -10.69 4.76
N VAL A 24 -10.49 -11.76 4.22
CA VAL A 24 -9.48 -12.54 4.97
C VAL A 24 -8.39 -11.61 5.53
N LYS A 25 -8.04 -10.57 4.78
CA LYS A 25 -7.14 -9.50 5.20
C LYS A 25 -7.61 -8.79 6.48
N GLU A 26 -8.87 -8.36 6.54
CA GLU A 26 -9.43 -7.69 7.72
C GLU A 26 -9.52 -8.61 8.93
N ILE A 27 -9.84 -9.89 8.73
CA ILE A 27 -9.86 -10.88 9.80
C ILE A 27 -8.45 -11.02 10.37
N VAL A 28 -7.45 -11.28 9.53
CA VAL A 28 -6.05 -11.42 9.93
C VAL A 28 -5.54 -10.15 10.62
N LEU A 29 -5.83 -8.97 10.07
CA LEU A 29 -5.43 -7.70 10.66
C LEU A 29 -6.07 -7.48 12.04
N SER A 30 -7.36 -7.78 12.18
CA SER A 30 -8.06 -7.63 13.46
C SER A 30 -7.57 -8.61 14.53
N THR A 31 -7.24 -9.84 14.15
CA THR A 31 -6.66 -10.84 15.06
C THR A 31 -5.24 -10.44 15.46
N PHE A 32 -4.46 -9.91 14.52
CA PHE A 32 -3.13 -9.39 14.78
C PHE A 32 -3.17 -8.22 15.77
N MET A 33 -4.03 -7.22 15.55
CA MET A 33 -4.17 -6.09 16.48
C MET A 33 -4.57 -6.53 17.89
N LYS A 34 -5.52 -7.46 18.01
CA LYS A 34 -5.90 -8.04 19.31
C LYS A 34 -4.77 -8.79 20.00
N ARG A 35 -3.87 -9.40 19.23
CA ARG A 35 -2.69 -10.07 19.77
C ARG A 35 -1.67 -9.06 20.28
N GLU A 36 -1.45 -7.96 19.55
CA GLU A 36 -0.53 -6.88 19.94
C GLU A 36 -0.95 -6.15 21.22
N GLU A 37 -2.24 -6.19 21.61
CA GLU A 37 -2.69 -5.68 22.92
C GLU A 37 -2.03 -6.40 24.10
N ASN A 38 -1.58 -7.65 23.92
CA ASN A 38 -0.85 -8.39 24.95
C ASN A 38 0.64 -8.09 24.90
N LYS A 39 1.13 -7.34 25.90
CA LYS A 39 2.53 -6.91 26.03
C LYS A 39 3.57 -8.04 26.04
N GLU A 40 3.21 -9.24 26.48
CA GLU A 40 4.17 -10.37 26.54
C GLU A 40 4.34 -11.09 25.20
N THR A 41 3.36 -10.96 24.30
CA THR A 41 3.37 -11.68 23.00
C THR A 41 3.31 -10.75 21.80
N SER A 42 3.55 -9.46 22.05
CA SER A 42 3.61 -8.41 21.05
C SER A 42 4.87 -8.51 20.20
N LEU A 43 4.82 -7.92 19.00
CA LEU A 43 5.98 -7.77 18.14
C LEU A 43 7.06 -6.90 18.77
N GLU A 44 6.69 -5.97 19.65
CA GLU A 44 7.63 -5.18 20.42
C GLU A 44 8.44 -6.06 21.39
N ALA A 45 7.78 -6.94 22.14
CA ALA A 45 8.46 -7.89 23.02
C ALA A 45 9.41 -8.81 22.22
N PHE A 46 8.94 -9.32 21.07
CA PHE A 46 9.76 -10.11 20.17
C PHE A 46 10.97 -9.32 19.62
N ALA A 47 10.78 -8.05 19.23
CA ALA A 47 11.86 -7.21 18.72
C ALA A 47 12.93 -6.90 19.78
N ASN A 48 12.52 -6.76 21.04
CA ASN A 48 13.42 -6.54 22.16
C ASN A 48 14.22 -7.81 22.53
N GLU A 49 13.57 -8.98 22.47
CA GLU A 49 14.22 -10.26 22.80
C GLU A 49 15.11 -10.78 21.66
N TYR A 50 14.67 -10.61 20.40
CA TYR A 50 15.33 -11.14 19.20
C TYR A 50 15.53 -10.05 18.13
N PRO A 51 16.38 -9.03 18.39
CA PRO A 51 16.52 -7.88 17.49
C PRO A 51 17.08 -8.28 16.10
N LYS A 52 18.00 -9.24 16.04
CA LYS A 52 18.63 -9.67 14.78
C LYS A 52 17.62 -10.35 13.86
N GLU A 53 16.80 -11.23 14.41
CA GLU A 53 15.73 -11.95 13.73
C GLU A 53 14.65 -10.98 13.27
N PHE A 54 14.29 -10.03 14.13
CA PHE A 54 13.34 -8.97 13.79
C PHE A 54 13.80 -8.19 12.55
N TYR A 55 15.05 -7.70 12.53
CA TYR A 55 15.57 -6.98 11.36
C TYR A 55 15.70 -7.88 10.12
N ALA A 56 16.07 -9.14 10.26
CA ALA A 56 16.14 -10.09 9.15
C ALA A 56 14.76 -10.36 8.52
N ILE A 57 13.69 -10.36 9.32
CA ILE A 57 12.31 -10.46 8.85
C ILE A 57 11.86 -9.14 8.22
N ALA A 58 12.11 -8.01 8.89
CA ALA A 58 11.75 -6.68 8.38
C ALA A 58 12.38 -6.39 7.02
N ALA A 59 13.64 -6.76 6.81
CA ALA A 59 14.35 -6.60 5.54
C ALA A 59 13.73 -7.40 4.38
N LYS A 60 12.99 -8.48 4.66
CA LYS A 60 12.29 -9.28 3.63
C LYS A 60 10.88 -8.76 3.34
N LEU A 61 10.26 -8.06 4.30
CA LEU A 61 8.90 -7.56 4.22
C LEU A 61 8.84 -6.13 3.68
N ILE A 62 9.84 -5.31 4.01
CA ILE A 62 10.01 -3.98 3.44
C ILE A 62 10.48 -4.20 2.00
N PRO A 63 9.74 -3.75 0.98
CA PRO A 63 10.25 -3.75 -0.38
C PRO A 63 11.57 -2.95 -0.38
N SER A 64 12.68 -3.62 -0.68
CA SER A 64 13.99 -2.99 -0.82
C SER A 64 14.03 -1.93 -1.93
N GLU A 65 12.98 -1.90 -2.76
CA GLU A 65 12.80 -0.99 -3.86
C GLU A 65 11.46 -0.27 -3.70
N VAL A 66 11.48 0.85 -2.99
CA VAL A 66 10.70 1.99 -3.46
C VAL A 66 11.37 2.43 -4.76
N ASN A 67 11.13 1.72 -5.86
CA ASN A 67 11.25 2.26 -7.21
C ASN A 67 10.10 3.26 -7.38
N ALA A 68 10.07 4.30 -6.54
CA ALA A 68 9.42 5.52 -6.95
C ALA A 68 10.29 6.00 -8.10
N ASN A 69 9.83 5.80 -9.33
CA ASN A 69 10.21 6.66 -10.43
C ASN A 69 9.83 8.07 -9.99
N VAL A 70 10.73 8.71 -9.24
CA VAL A 70 10.65 10.13 -8.96
C VAL A 70 10.89 10.74 -10.34
N GLU A 71 9.79 11.09 -11.01
CA GLU A 71 9.86 11.97 -12.16
C GLU A 71 10.53 13.25 -11.65
N VAL A 72 11.83 13.37 -11.91
CA VAL A 72 12.55 14.61 -11.73
C VAL A 72 11.92 15.56 -12.73
N ILE A 73 10.91 16.30 -12.28
CA ILE A 73 10.40 17.45 -13.02
C ILE A 73 11.56 18.43 -13.04
N ALA A 74 12.35 18.37 -14.11
CA ALA A 74 13.43 19.31 -14.32
C ALA A 74 12.83 20.71 -14.16
N PRO A 75 13.36 21.56 -13.26
CA PRO A 75 12.87 22.91 -13.13
C PRO A 75 13.06 23.59 -14.49
N ILE A 76 11.94 23.93 -15.15
CA ILE A 76 11.97 24.73 -16.37
C ILE A 76 12.50 26.10 -15.95
N LEU A 77 13.76 26.37 -16.30
CA LEU A 77 14.35 27.67 -16.04
C LEU A 77 13.54 28.73 -16.81
N PRO A 78 13.16 29.83 -16.15
CA PRO A 78 12.43 30.89 -16.82
C PRO A 78 13.28 31.51 -17.95
N PRO A 79 12.64 32.04 -19.01
CA PRO A 79 13.33 32.45 -20.25
C PRO A 79 14.49 33.43 -20.06
N PHE A 80 14.44 34.24 -19.00
CA PHE A 80 15.47 35.24 -18.70
C PHE A 80 16.78 34.67 -18.13
N MET A 81 16.81 33.39 -17.73
CA MET A 81 18.01 32.70 -17.24
C MET A 81 18.81 31.99 -18.34
N LYS A 82 18.31 31.96 -19.58
CA LYS A 82 19.09 31.51 -20.75
C LYS A 82 20.10 32.61 -21.09
N THR A 83 21.24 32.57 -20.41
CA THR A 83 22.32 33.54 -20.60
C THR A 83 22.97 33.33 -21.96
N ASN A 84 22.81 34.33 -22.83
CA ASN A 84 23.69 34.79 -23.90
C ASN A 84 24.66 33.73 -24.47
N GLU A 85 24.14 32.79 -25.25
CA GLU A 85 24.97 32.04 -26.20
C GLU A 85 25.42 33.00 -27.31
N SER A 86 26.66 33.46 -27.18
CA SER A 86 27.60 33.75 -28.27
C SER A 86 27.06 34.54 -29.46
N GLN A 87 27.12 35.87 -29.37
CA GLN A 87 27.50 36.69 -30.53
C GLN A 87 28.98 37.03 -30.39
N SER A 88 29.82 36.15 -30.92
CA SER A 88 31.22 36.43 -31.27
C SER A 88 31.33 36.50 -32.78
#